data_AF-A0A5N5EVE4-F1
#
_entry.id   AF-A0A5N5EVE4-F1
#
_cell.length_a   1.000
_cell.length_b   1.000
_cell.length_c   1.000
_cell.angle_alpha   90.00
_cell.angle_beta   90.00
_cell.angle_gamma   90.00
#
_symmetry.space_group_name_H-M   'P 1'
#
loop_
_entity.id
_entity.type
_entity.pdbx_description
1 polymer ?
#
loop_
_entity_poly.entity_id
_entity_poly.type
_entity_poly.pdbx_seq_one_letter_code
_entity_poly.pdbx_strand_id
1 'polypeptide(L)'
;MFKNTFQSGFLSILYSLGSKPLQIWDKEVVDGHIKRPQDEDIQSNVLEIVGSNIQSTYITCPADPSATLSIKLPFLVMIVKNLKKYFTFEIQIRDDKNVRRCF
;
A
#
# COMPACT_ATOMS: atom_id res chain seq x y z
N MET A 1 -1.94 -11.84 -8.89
CA MET A 1 -3.19 -11.07 -8.97
C MET A 1 -3.34 -10.37 -10.30
N PHE A 2 -2.38 -9.53 -10.72
CA PHE A 2 -2.45 -8.72 -11.94
C PHE A 2 -1.74 -9.34 -13.16
N LYS A 3 -1.43 -10.63 -13.15
CA LYS A 3 -0.64 -11.29 -14.22
C LYS A 3 -1.31 -11.21 -15.60
N ASN A 4 -2.64 -11.32 -15.63
CA ASN A 4 -3.45 -11.35 -16.85
C ASN A 4 -4.24 -10.07 -17.09
N THR A 5 -4.03 -9.03 -16.28
CA THR A 5 -4.63 -7.71 -16.51
C THR A 5 -3.76 -6.89 -17.43
N PHE A 6 -4.42 -6.03 -18.21
CA PHE A 6 -3.75 -5.04 -19.03
C PHE A 6 -2.99 -4.04 -18.13
N GLN A 7 -1.68 -3.91 -18.32
CA GLN A 7 -0.82 -3.02 -17.55
C GLN A 7 -0.15 -2.03 -18.50
N SER A 8 -0.87 -0.96 -18.84
CA SER A 8 -0.35 0.16 -19.63
C SER A 8 -0.82 1.48 -19.02
N GLY A 9 0.00 2.51 -19.10
CA GLY A 9 -0.25 3.78 -18.41
C GLY A 9 -0.15 3.61 -16.90
N PHE A 10 -1.29 3.71 -16.21
CA PHE A 10 -1.36 3.72 -14.75
C PHE A 10 -2.11 2.51 -14.20
N LEU A 11 -1.59 1.92 -13.14
CA LEU A 11 -2.26 0.89 -12.35
C LEU A 11 -2.33 1.36 -10.90
N SER A 12 -3.54 1.60 -10.41
CA SER A 12 -3.76 1.91 -8.99
C SER A 12 -4.00 0.62 -8.20
N ILE A 13 -3.26 0.45 -7.10
CA ILE A 13 -3.39 -0.68 -6.17
C ILE A 13 -4.04 -0.28 -4.84
N LEU A 14 -4.15 1.03 -4.58
CA LEU A 14 -4.81 1.59 -3.39
C LEU A 14 -5.43 2.94 -3.77
N TYR A 15 -6.72 3.10 -3.49
CA TYR A 15 -7.43 4.35 -3.74
C TYR A 15 -8.37 4.67 -2.59
N SER A 16 -8.06 5.73 -1.85
CA SER A 16 -8.74 6.09 -0.59
C SER A 16 -10.22 6.43 -0.75
N LEU A 17 -10.70 6.71 -1.96
CA LEU A 17 -12.10 7.05 -2.26
C LEU A 17 -12.95 5.84 -2.67
N GLY A 18 -12.34 4.67 -2.89
CA GLY A 18 -13.08 3.45 -3.21
C GLY A 18 -14.04 3.02 -2.10
N SER A 19 -15.04 2.20 -2.42
CA SER A 19 -15.97 1.63 -1.43
C SER A 19 -15.24 0.71 -0.45
N LYS A 20 -14.29 -0.09 -0.94
CA LYS A 20 -13.42 -0.98 -0.15
C LYS A 20 -11.94 -0.75 -0.52
N PRO A 21 -11.30 0.32 -0.02
CA PRO A 21 -9.95 0.70 -0.45
C PRO A 21 -8.88 -0.34 -0.12
N LEU A 22 -9.10 -1.14 0.93
CA LEU A 22 -8.22 -2.21 1.38
C LEU A 22 -8.66 -3.60 0.89
N GLN A 23 -9.43 -3.71 -0.20
CA GLN A 23 -9.98 -4.99 -0.66
C GLN A 23 -8.92 -6.07 -0.92
N ILE A 24 -7.73 -5.68 -1.40
CA ILE A 24 -6.62 -6.60 -1.71
C ILE A 24 -5.48 -6.51 -0.68
N TRP A 25 -5.70 -5.78 0.40
CA TRP A 25 -4.72 -5.49 1.42
C TRP A 25 -5.12 -6.18 2.73
N ASP A 26 -4.16 -6.79 3.40
CA ASP A 26 -4.33 -7.20 4.78
C ASP A 26 -3.90 -6.07 5.72
N LYS A 27 -4.34 -6.12 6.98
CA LYS A 27 -4.10 -5.07 7.97
C LYS A 27 -3.67 -5.65 9.30
N GLU A 28 -2.61 -5.08 9.85
CA GLU A 28 -2.13 -5.38 11.20
C GLU A 28 -2.17 -4.08 12.01
N VAL A 29 -2.80 -4.11 13.19
CA VAL A 29 -3.00 -2.93 14.02
C VAL A 29 -2.85 -3.29 15.49
N VAL A 30 -1.80 -2.78 16.12
CA VAL A 30 -1.54 -2.88 17.57
C VAL A 30 -1.26 -1.48 18.11
N ASP A 31 -2.08 -1.04 19.07
CA ASP A 31 -2.00 0.29 19.68
C ASP A 31 -1.97 1.45 18.67
N GLY A 32 -2.81 1.31 17.64
CA GLY A 32 -2.94 2.26 16.54
C GLY A 32 -4.33 2.24 15.92
N HIS A 33 -4.48 2.86 14.76
CA HIS A 33 -5.71 2.85 13.99
C HIS A 33 -5.48 2.97 12.49
N ILE A 34 -6.47 2.46 11.75
CA ILE A 34 -6.64 2.69 10.32
C ILE A 34 -8.01 3.32 10.11
N LYS A 35 -8.05 4.55 9.59
CA LYS A 35 -9.27 5.35 9.44
C LYS A 35 -9.32 6.01 8.06
N ARG A 36 -10.51 6.53 7.70
CA ARG A 36 -10.72 7.31 6.47
C ARG A 36 -11.21 8.73 6.79
N PRO A 37 -10.38 9.61 7.37
CA PRO A 37 -10.75 10.99 7.62
C PRO A 37 -10.77 11.80 6.30
N GLN A 38 -11.48 12.92 6.32
CA GLN A 38 -11.36 13.95 5.28
C GLN A 38 -10.13 14.80 5.60
N ASP A 39 -9.19 14.89 4.66
CA ASP A 39 -8.03 15.76 4.78
C ASP A 39 -8.40 17.21 4.43
N GLU A 40 -8.01 18.16 5.27
CA GLU A 40 -8.40 19.57 5.15
C GLU A 40 -7.74 20.27 3.96
N ASP A 41 -6.50 19.90 3.59
CA ASP A 41 -5.73 20.58 2.54
C ASP A 41 -6.25 20.23 1.15
N ILE A 42 -6.65 18.96 0.96
CA ILE A 42 -7.18 18.45 -0.32
C ILE A 42 -8.70 18.28 -0.34
N GLN A 43 -9.36 18.56 0.79
CA GLN A 43 -10.81 18.43 1.00
C GLN A 43 -11.38 17.07 0.59
N SER A 44 -10.61 15.99 0.76
CA SER A 44 -10.94 14.66 0.24
C SER A 44 -10.60 13.56 1.26
N ASN A 45 -11.27 12.41 1.18
CA ASN A 45 -11.00 11.32 2.10
C ASN A 45 -9.66 10.65 1.79
N VAL A 46 -8.83 10.52 2.81
CA VAL A 46 -7.54 9.83 2.76
C VAL A 46 -7.61 8.54 3.57
N LEU A 47 -6.68 7.61 3.32
CA LEU A 47 -6.49 6.48 4.23
C LEU A 47 -5.40 6.85 5.23
N GLU A 48 -5.77 6.98 6.50
CA GLU A 48 -4.85 7.29 7.58
C GLU A 48 -4.48 5.99 8.33
N ILE A 49 -3.19 5.76 8.50
CA ILE A 49 -2.61 4.65 9.27
C ILE A 49 -1.65 5.25 10.29
N VAL A 50 -1.95 5.10 11.57
CA VAL A 50 -1.15 5.67 12.66
C VAL A 50 -1.02 4.63 13.76
N GLY A 51 0.20 4.40 14.24
CA GLY A 51 0.49 3.56 15.40
C GLY A 51 1.58 4.17 16.25
N SER A 52 1.71 3.69 17.49
CA SER A 52 2.80 4.05 18.40
C SER A 52 4.15 3.43 17.98
N ASN A 53 4.13 2.26 17.35
CA ASN A 53 5.28 1.55 16.80
C ASN A 53 5.07 1.24 15.31
N ILE A 54 6.05 1.60 14.47
CA ILE A 54 6.03 1.43 13.01
C ILE A 54 5.85 -0.04 12.62
N GLN A 55 6.46 -0.96 13.37
CA GLN A 55 6.44 -2.39 13.05
C GLN A 55 5.12 -3.07 13.42
N SER A 56 4.26 -2.40 14.20
CA SER A 56 3.06 -3.02 14.77
C SER A 56 1.75 -2.51 14.17
N THR A 57 1.81 -1.50 13.29
CA THR A 57 0.64 -0.98 12.58
C THR A 57 0.98 -0.74 11.11
N TYR A 58 0.55 -1.65 10.23
CA TYR A 58 0.85 -1.60 8.81
C TYR A 58 -0.24 -2.29 7.95
N ILE A 59 -0.14 -2.11 6.64
CA ILE A 59 -0.95 -2.84 5.66
C ILE A 59 -0.02 -3.57 4.68
N THR A 60 -0.43 -4.75 4.24
CA THR A 60 0.36 -5.61 3.36
C THR A 60 -0.44 -5.98 2.12
N CYS A 61 0.22 -6.00 0.97
CA CYS A 61 -0.39 -6.38 -0.30
C CYS A 61 0.51 -7.39 -1.03
N PRO A 62 -0.03 -8.53 -1.49
CA PRO A 62 -1.43 -8.94 -1.41
C PRO A 62 -1.83 -9.43 0.00
N ALA A 63 -3.14 -9.46 0.27
CA ALA A 63 -3.67 -9.92 1.55
C ALA A 63 -3.36 -11.40 1.84
N ASP A 64 -3.28 -12.22 0.80
CA ASP A 64 -2.80 -13.61 0.90
C ASP A 64 -1.26 -13.63 0.79
N PRO A 65 -0.51 -14.03 1.84
CA PRO A 65 0.95 -14.02 1.83
C PRO A 65 1.57 -15.01 0.82
N SER A 66 0.80 -15.98 0.32
CA SER A 66 1.24 -16.90 -0.72
C SER A 66 1.07 -16.32 -2.14
N ALA A 67 0.25 -15.28 -2.30
CA ALA A 67 -0.03 -14.64 -3.57
C ALA A 67 1.06 -13.62 -3.96
N THR A 68 1.07 -13.23 -5.24
CA THR A 68 1.93 -12.14 -5.74
C THR A 68 1.13 -11.17 -6.60
N LEU A 69 1.52 -9.89 -6.62
CA LEU A 69 0.83 -8.89 -7.43
C LEU A 69 1.08 -9.10 -8.93
N SER A 70 2.30 -9.45 -9.33
CA SER A 70 2.70 -9.59 -10.75
C SER A 70 2.58 -8.30 -11.56
N ILE A 71 2.94 -7.16 -10.95
CA ILE A 71 3.00 -5.85 -11.61
C ILE A 71 4.35 -5.71 -12.31
N LYS A 72 4.34 -5.22 -13.56
CA LYS A 72 5.51 -5.09 -14.43
C LYS A 72 5.90 -3.64 -14.71
N LEU A 73 5.11 -2.68 -14.22
CA LEU A 73 5.37 -1.26 -14.43
C LEU A 73 6.66 -0.83 -13.68
N PRO A 74 7.52 -0.02 -14.29
CA PRO A 74 8.85 0.28 -13.75
C PRO A 74 8.86 1.31 -12.62
N PHE A 75 7.77 2.08 -12.46
CA PHE A 75 7.69 3.16 -11.47
C PHE A 75 6.57 2.88 -10.46
N LEU A 76 6.92 2.99 -9.19
CA LEU A 76 5.98 3.06 -8.09
C LEU A 76 5.85 4.52 -7.66
N VAL A 77 4.61 5.02 -7.64
CA VAL A 77 4.30 6.36 -7.16
C VAL A 77 3.36 6.24 -5.97
N MET A 78 3.75 6.84 -4.84
CA MET A 78 2.93 6.91 -3.64
C MET A 78 2.68 8.37 -3.30
N ILE A 79 1.41 8.73 -3.06
CA ILE A 79 1.02 10.07 -2.61
C ILE A 79 0.79 9.97 -1.10
N VAL A 80 1.70 10.55 -0.32
CA VAL A 80 1.66 10.53 1.15
C VAL A 80 1.77 11.93 1.73
N LYS A 81 1.06 12.16 2.84
CA LYS A 81 1.19 13.39 3.63
C LYS A 81 2.27 13.21 4.68
N ASN A 82 3.24 14.13 4.71
CA ASN A 82 4.27 14.13 5.74
C ASN A 82 3.71 14.65 7.08
N LEU A 83 3.44 13.74 8.01
CA LEU A 83 2.95 14.06 9.36
C LEU A 83 4.07 14.42 10.35
N LYS A 84 5.32 14.54 9.89
CA LYS A 84 6.53 14.73 10.71
C LYS A 84 6.70 13.65 11.78
N LYS A 85 6.28 12.42 11.44
CA LYS A 85 6.45 11.20 12.25
C LYS A 85 7.26 10.19 11.45
N TYR A 86 7.76 9.15 12.12
CA TYR A 86 8.42 8.08 11.41
C TYR A 86 7.46 7.38 10.45
N PHE A 87 7.94 7.15 9.24
CA PHE A 87 7.22 6.49 8.16
C PHE A 87 8.20 5.62 7.40
N THR A 88 7.79 4.38 7.13
CA THR A 88 8.55 3.42 6.31
C THR A 88 7.58 2.71 5.39
N PHE A 89 8.07 2.28 4.24
CA PHE A 89 7.37 1.35 3.37
C PHE A 89 8.38 0.32 2.87
N GLU A 90 7.89 -0.86 2.51
CA GLU A 90 8.69 -1.96 1.98
C GLU A 90 8.12 -2.38 0.63
N ILE A 91 9.00 -2.71 -0.32
CA ILE A 91 8.62 -3.36 -1.57
C ILE A 91 9.43 -4.62 -1.83
N GLN A 92 8.75 -5.66 -2.33
CA GLN A 92 9.40 -6.87 -2.79
C GLN A 92 9.39 -6.97 -4.31
N ILE A 93 10.59 -7.11 -4.89
CA ILE A 93 10.82 -7.19 -6.34
C ILE A 93 11.39 -8.56 -6.68
N ARG A 94 10.93 -9.15 -7.79
CA ARG A 94 11.50 -10.37 -8.37
C ARG A 94 12.45 -9.98 -9.50
N ASP A 95 13.71 -10.39 -9.40
CA ASP A 95 14.70 -10.11 -10.42
C ASP A 95 14.67 -11.12 -11.59
N ASP A 96 15.55 -10.90 -12.57
CA ASP A 96 15.77 -11.75 -13.75
C ASP A 96 16.30 -13.15 -13.39
N LYS A 97 16.94 -13.29 -12.22
CA LYS A 97 17.42 -14.56 -11.67
C LYS A 97 16.39 -15.26 -10.80
N ASN A 98 15.14 -14.79 -10.81
CA ASN A 98 14.05 -15.36 -10.04
C ASN A 98 14.24 -15.27 -8.50
N VAL A 99 15.04 -14.31 -8.04
CA VAL A 99 15.27 -14.05 -6.62
C VAL A 99 14.37 -12.91 -6.15
N ARG A 100 13.80 -13.04 -4.95
CA ARG A 100 13.03 -11.97 -4.30
C ARG A 100 13.99 -11.05 -3.54
N ARG A 101 13.85 -9.75 -3.76
CA ARG A 101 14.62 -8.68 -3.10
C ARG A 101 13.65 -7.74 -2.40
N CYS A 102 14.03 -7.31 -1.20
CA CYS A 102 13.27 -6.40 -0.35
C CYS A 102 14.01 -5.06 -0.31
N PHE A 103 13.28 -3.95 -0.48
CA PHE A 103 13.79 -2.58 -0.46
C PHE A 103 12.88 -1.69 0.38
#